data_AF-A0A1I4G9C3-F1
#
_entry.id   AF-A0A1I4G9C3-F1
#
_cell.length_a   1.000
_cell.length_b   1.000
_cell.length_c   1.000
_cell.angle_alpha   90.00
_cell.angle_beta   90.00
_cell.angle_gamma   90.00
#
_symmetry.space_group_name_H-M   'P 1'
#
loop_
_entity.id
_entity.type
_entity.pdbx_description
1 polymer ?
#
loop_
_entity_poly.entity_id
_entity_poly.type
_entity_poly.pdbx_seq_one_letter_code
_entity_poly.pdbx_strand_id
1 'polypeptide(L)'
;MPEKKPKKPISVTLDSDVLEGLQRLIHQGEASSISSVVNETLRHRLERRQQAERARAYIEENFLGGQELTEEELVEARGMLAASKARTAARRGSGASAA
;
A
#
# COMPACT_ATOMS: atom_id res chain seq x y z
N MET A 1 -5.18 -27.80 -14.65
CA MET A 1 -5.36 -26.37 -14.98
C MET A 1 -6.26 -25.79 -13.90
N PRO A 2 -5.87 -24.78 -13.11
CA PRO A 2 -6.76 -24.20 -12.10
C PRO A 2 -7.98 -23.60 -12.81
N GLU A 3 -9.17 -24.04 -12.42
CA GLU A 3 -10.43 -23.50 -12.94
C GLU A 3 -10.51 -22.00 -12.65
N LYS A 4 -10.56 -21.20 -13.71
CA LYS A 4 -10.69 -19.75 -13.61
C LYS A 4 -12.14 -19.45 -13.26
N LYS A 5 -12.43 -19.26 -11.96
CA LYS A 5 -13.76 -18.86 -11.50
C LYS A 5 -14.26 -17.66 -12.32
N PRO A 6 -15.50 -17.71 -12.85
CA PRO A 6 -16.02 -16.63 -13.69
C PRO A 6 -16.07 -15.34 -12.88
N LYS A 7 -15.59 -14.25 -13.48
CA LYS A 7 -15.63 -12.92 -12.85
C LYS A 7 -17.08 -12.45 -12.80
N LYS A 8 -17.52 -11.97 -11.64
CA LYS A 8 -18.81 -11.29 -11.53
C LYS A 8 -18.67 -9.86 -12.10
N PRO A 9 -19.52 -9.42 -13.03
CA PRO A 9 -19.49 -8.04 -13.52
C PRO A 9 -19.92 -7.10 -12.39
N ILE A 10 -19.21 -6.00 -12.24
CA ILE A 10 -19.51 -4.93 -11.28
C ILE A 10 -19.54 -3.63 -12.07
N SER A 11 -20.59 -2.84 -11.87
CA SER A 11 -20.65 -1.47 -12.39
C SER A 11 -20.02 -0.54 -11.36
N VAL A 12 -19.11 0.32 -11.79
CA VAL A 12 -18.45 1.32 -10.96
C VAL A 12 -18.49 2.67 -11.66
N THR A 13 -18.68 3.73 -10.88
CA THR A 13 -18.56 5.11 -11.34
C THR A 13 -17.15 5.59 -11.06
N LEU A 14 -16.54 6.27 -12.03
CA LEU A 14 -15.19 6.83 -11.93
C LEU A 14 -15.26 8.34 -12.13
N ASP A 15 -14.42 9.06 -11.42
CA ASP A 15 -14.20 10.49 -11.66
C ASP A 15 -13.60 10.68 -13.06
N SER A 16 -13.88 11.83 -13.69
CA SER A 16 -13.51 12.08 -15.07
C SER A 16 -12.00 12.09 -15.29
N ASP A 17 -11.25 12.68 -14.35
CA ASP A 17 -9.79 12.73 -14.34
C ASP A 17 -9.16 11.33 -14.21
N VAL A 18 -9.74 10.47 -13.37
CA VAL A 18 -9.32 9.07 -13.23
C VAL A 18 -9.57 8.30 -14.52
N LEU A 19 -10.73 8.47 -15.14
CA LEU A 19 -11.06 7.82 -16.41
C LEU A 19 -10.09 8.22 -17.53
N GLU A 20 -9.80 9.51 -17.67
CA GLU A 20 -8.83 10.03 -18.65
C GLU A 20 -7.43 9.46 -18.41
N GLY A 21 -6.98 9.41 -17.16
CA GLY A 21 -5.70 8.81 -16.78
C GLY A 21 -5.62 7.33 -17.18
N LEU A 22 -6.68 6.56 -16.89
CA LEU A 22 -6.74 5.14 -17.25
C LEU A 22 -6.78 4.91 -18.76
N GLN A 23 -7.50 5.74 -19.51
CA GLN A 23 -7.53 5.68 -20.97
C GLN A 23 -6.14 5.97 -21.57
N ARG A 24 -5.39 6.92 -21.00
CA ARG A 24 -4.03 7.23 -21.44
C ARG A 24 -3.08 6.03 -21.28
N LEU A 25 -3.14 5.33 -20.14
CA LEU A 25 -2.35 4.12 -19.89
C LEU A 25 -2.62 3.02 -20.92
N ILE A 26 -3.87 2.87 -21.34
CA ILE A 26 -4.26 1.88 -22.36
C ILE A 26 -3.75 2.32 -23.74
N HIS A 27 -3.90 3.59 -24.09
CA HIS A 27 -3.38 4.12 -25.36
C HIS A 27 -1.85 4.02 -25.48
N GLN A 28 -1.13 4.12 -24.36
CA GLN A 28 0.32 3.95 -24.30
C GLN A 28 0.75 2.47 -24.34
N GLY A 29 -0.19 1.52 -24.28
CA GLY A 29 0.09 0.08 -24.27
C GLY A 29 0.57 -0.45 -22.92
N GLU A 30 0.53 0.38 -21.85
CA GLU A 30 0.91 -0.02 -20.49
C GLU A 30 -0.14 -0.94 -19.84
N ALA A 31 -1.38 -0.87 -20.31
CA ALA A 31 -2.47 -1.70 -19.83
C ALA A 31 -3.36 -2.24 -20.96
N SER A 32 -3.87 -3.46 -20.79
CA SER A 32 -4.75 -4.12 -21.77
C SER A 32 -6.21 -3.65 -21.71
N SER A 33 -6.67 -3.18 -20.54
CA SER A 33 -8.05 -2.72 -20.32
C SER A 33 -8.19 -1.98 -18.99
N ILE A 34 -9.23 -1.15 -18.86
CA ILE A 34 -9.59 -0.47 -17.60
C ILE A 34 -9.78 -1.51 -16.48
N SER A 35 -10.51 -2.59 -16.78
CA SER A 35 -10.73 -3.69 -15.85
C SER A 35 -9.44 -4.36 -15.37
N SER A 36 -8.39 -4.41 -16.19
CA SER A 36 -7.08 -4.94 -15.77
C SER A 36 -6.47 -4.05 -14.69
N VAL A 37 -6.41 -2.73 -14.96
CA VAL A 37 -5.82 -1.75 -14.04
C VAL A 37 -6.57 -1.69 -12.72
N VAL A 38 -7.91 -1.67 -12.78
CA VAL A 38 -8.75 -1.65 -11.57
C VAL A 38 -8.53 -2.90 -10.72
N ASN A 39 -8.54 -4.09 -11.34
CA ASN A 39 -8.34 -5.34 -10.60
C ASN A 39 -6.93 -5.44 -9.99
N GLU A 40 -5.90 -5.01 -10.72
CA GLU A 40 -4.52 -5.00 -10.24
C GLU A 40 -4.34 -4.03 -9.07
N THR A 41 -4.88 -2.81 -9.20
CA THR A 41 -4.84 -1.80 -8.14
C THR A 41 -5.56 -2.28 -6.88
N LEU A 42 -6.75 -2.86 -7.03
CA LEU A 42 -7.50 -3.41 -5.90
C LEU A 42 -6.79 -4.60 -5.26
N ARG A 43 -6.18 -5.49 -6.07
CA ARG A 43 -5.37 -6.59 -5.56
C ARG A 43 -4.21 -6.07 -4.71
N HIS A 44 -3.44 -5.11 -5.19
CA HIS A 44 -2.34 -4.54 -4.43
C HIS A 44 -2.79 -3.84 -3.14
N ARG A 45 -3.93 -3.14 -3.16
CA ARG A 45 -4.49 -2.55 -1.94
C ARG A 45 -4.86 -3.62 -0.91
N LEU A 46 -5.50 -4.71 -1.35
CA LEU A 46 -5.86 -5.83 -0.47
C LEU A 46 -4.62 -6.55 0.07
N GLU A 47 -3.63 -6.83 -0.77
CA GLU A 47 -2.38 -7.46 -0.38
C GLU A 47 -1.63 -6.62 0.67
N ARG A 48 -1.50 -5.30 0.46
CA ARG A 48 -0.87 -4.41 1.44
C ARG A 48 -1.61 -4.41 2.77
N ARG A 49 -2.95 -4.41 2.75
CA ARG A 49 -3.76 -4.48 3.97
C ARG A 49 -3.53 -5.80 4.70
N GLN A 50 -3.58 -6.93 4.00
CA GLN A 50 -3.33 -8.24 4.59
C GLN A 50 -1.91 -8.37 5.14
N GLN A 51 -0.91 -7.82 4.44
CA GLN A 51 0.47 -7.78 4.93
C GLN A 51 0.59 -6.95 6.22
N ALA A 52 -0.08 -5.80 6.29
CA ALA A 52 -0.11 -4.99 7.50
C ALA A 52 -0.80 -5.71 8.66
N GLU A 53 -1.92 -6.38 8.41
CA GLU A 53 -2.62 -7.19 9.41
C GLU A 53 -1.75 -8.36 9.91
N ARG A 54 -1.08 -9.08 9.00
CA ARG A 54 -0.14 -10.15 9.38
C ARG A 54 1.05 -9.64 10.18
N ALA A 55 1.61 -8.49 9.79
CA ALA A 55 2.71 -7.88 10.52
C ALA A 55 2.29 -7.47 11.93
N ARG A 56 1.08 -6.92 12.09
CA ARG A 56 0.51 -6.58 13.40
C ARG A 56 0.32 -7.84 14.25
N ALA A 57 -0.36 -8.86 13.72
CA ALA A 57 -0.57 -10.11 14.44
C ALA A 57 0.76 -10.76 14.87
N TYR A 58 1.78 -10.74 14.00
CA TYR A 58 3.11 -11.23 14.33
C TYR A 58 3.75 -10.46 15.51
N ILE A 59 3.62 -9.13 15.53
CA ILE A 59 4.14 -8.29 16.62
C ILE A 59 3.40 -8.58 17.93
N GLU A 60 2.07 -8.62 17.88
CA GLU A 60 1.23 -8.88 19.05
C GLU A 60 1.56 -10.26 19.66
N GLU A 61 1.67 -11.29 18.84
CA GLU A 61 1.96 -12.66 19.30
C GLU A 61 3.40 -12.81 19.80
N ASN A 62 4.40 -12.29 19.09
CA ASN A 62 5.81 -12.60 19.37
C ASN A 62 6.51 -11.59 20.29
N PHE A 63 6.05 -10.34 20.33
CA PHE A 63 6.71 -9.26 21.07
C PHE A 63 5.88 -8.72 22.22
N LEU A 64 4.54 -8.78 22.13
CA LEU A 64 3.63 -8.31 23.18
C LEU A 64 2.97 -9.44 23.97
N GLY A 65 3.35 -10.70 23.71
CA GLY A 65 2.82 -11.86 24.43
C GLY A 65 1.31 -12.06 24.26
N GLY A 66 0.76 -11.65 23.11
CA GLY A 66 -0.66 -11.74 22.79
C GLY A 66 -1.50 -10.52 23.20
N GLN A 67 -0.89 -9.44 23.67
CA GLN A 67 -1.60 -8.17 23.87
C GLN A 67 -1.82 -7.47 22.53
N GLU A 68 -3.05 -7.03 22.29
CA GLU A 68 -3.41 -6.26 21.09
C GLU A 68 -2.81 -4.85 21.15
N LEU A 69 -2.22 -4.38 20.05
CA LEU A 69 -1.86 -2.97 19.91
C LEU A 69 -3.14 -2.16 19.70
N THR A 70 -3.30 -1.05 20.41
CA THR A 70 -4.37 -0.10 20.12
C THR A 70 -4.04 0.76 18.89
N GLU A 71 -5.07 1.37 18.29
CA GLU A 71 -4.88 2.29 17.16
C GLU A 71 -4.07 3.53 17.55
N GLU A 72 -4.25 4.01 18.78
CA GLU A 72 -3.52 5.15 19.35
C GLU A 72 -2.01 4.85 19.46
N GLU A 73 -1.64 3.68 19.95
CA GLU A 73 -0.24 3.23 20.03
C GLU A 73 0.41 3.07 18.64
N LEU A 74 -0.36 2.62 17.64
CA LEU A 74 0.11 2.52 16.26
C LEU A 74 0.38 3.91 15.65
N VAL A 75 -0.47 4.89 15.94
CA VAL A 75 -0.29 6.27 15.48
C VAL A 75 0.95 6.90 16.12
N GLU A 76 1.13 6.71 17.44
CA GLU A 76 2.30 7.20 18.16
C GLU A 76 3.60 6.55 17.64
N ALA A 77 3.61 5.23 17.48
CA ALA A 77 4.76 4.49 16.94
C ALA A 77 5.13 4.96 15.53
N ARG A 78 4.13 5.23 14.67
CA ARG A 78 4.37 5.78 13.32
C ARG A 78 5.00 7.17 13.39
N GLY A 79 4.55 8.03 14.30
CA GLY A 79 5.12 9.35 14.54
C GLY A 79 6.60 9.28 14.97
N MET A 80 6.91 8.40 15.94
CA MET A 80 8.28 8.19 16.41
C MET A 80 9.21 7.67 15.32
N LEU A 81 8.75 6.72 14.49
CA LEU A 81 9.51 6.18 13.36
C LEU A 81 9.77 7.25 12.29
N ALA A 82 8.77 8.08 11.97
CA ALA A 82 8.92 9.18 11.01
C ALA A 82 9.96 10.21 11.48
N ALA A 83 9.88 10.61 12.75
CA ALA A 83 10.86 11.51 13.36
C ALA A 83 12.27 10.91 13.37
N SER A 84 12.40 9.61 13.66
CA SER A 84 13.68 8.90 13.63
C SER A 84 14.28 8.86 12.21
N LYS A 85 13.46 8.57 11.19
CA LYS A 85 13.88 8.60 9.79
C LYS A 85 14.31 9.99 9.35
N ALA A 86 13.58 11.03 9.73
CA ALA A 86 13.93 12.42 9.42
C ALA A 86 15.28 12.81 10.03
N ARG A 87 15.52 12.48 11.31
CA ARG A 87 16.83 12.70 11.97
C ARG A 87 17.96 11.94 11.29
N THR A 88 17.72 10.70 10.87
CA THR A 88 18.72 9.86 10.19
C THR A 88 19.02 10.38 8.78
N ALA A 89 18.01 10.86 8.06
CA ALA A 89 18.18 11.49 6.75
C ALA A 89 18.99 12.80 6.86
N ALA A 90 18.69 13.63 7.87
CA ALA A 90 19.44 14.87 8.11
C ALA A 90 20.93 14.62 8.38
N ARG A 91 21.25 13.60 9.20
CA ARG A 91 22.65 13.19 9.46
C ARG A 91 23.37 12.74 8.18
N ARG A 92 22.71 11.95 7.33
CA ARG A 92 23.28 11.51 6.04
C ARG A 92 23.45 12.66 5.04
N GLY A 93 22.52 13.62 5.01
CA GLY A 93 22.64 14.82 4.18
C GLY A 93 23.77 15.76 4.63
N SER A 94 23.97 15.92 5.94
CA SER A 94 25.04 16.78 6.49
C SER A 94 26.45 16.24 6.27
N GLY A 95 26.62 14.91 6.18
CA GLY A 95 27.92 14.30 5.87
C GLY A 95 28.32 14.36 4.39
N ALA A 96 27.35 14.55 3.48
CA ALA A 96 27.61 14.66 2.03
C ALA A 96 27.90 16.10 1.56
N SER A 97 27.65 17.11 2.42
CA SER A 97 27.91 18.53 2.12
C SER A 97 29.23 19.05 2.72
N ALA A 98 30.04 18.18 3.33
CA ALA A 98 31.29 18.52 4.00
C ALA A 98 32.54 17.83 3.38
N ALA A 99 32.41 17.29 2.16
CA ALA A 99 33.50 16.70 1.39
C ALA A 99 33.69 17.42 0.05
#